data_AF-A0A8S3F4V1-F1
#
_entry.id   AF-A0A8S3F4V1-F1
#
_cell.length_a   1.000
_cell.length_b   1.000
_cell.length_c   1.000
_cell.angle_alpha   90.00
_cell.angle_beta   90.00
_cell.angle_gamma   90.00
#
_symmetry.space_group_name_H-M   'P 1'
#
loop_
_entity.id
_entity.type
_entity.pdbx_description
1 polymer ?
#
loop_
_entity_poly.entity_id
_entity_poly.type
_entity_poly.pdbx_seq_one_letter_code
_entity_poly.pdbx_strand_id
1 'polypeptide(L)' 'MFEKALDLFEQIDIELGDVTYTIVFNACAKLCNDRAMKIGKKLLAEMPENYRNNNIA' A
#
# COMPACT_ATOMS: atom_id res chain seq x y z
N MET A 1 10.19 -6.40 10.12
CA MET A 1 10.06 -4.96 9.82
C MET A 1 8.87 -4.68 8.91
N PHE A 2 8.70 -5.46 7.82
CA PHE A 2 7.55 -5.34 6.92
C PHE A 2 6.19 -5.63 7.56
N GLU A 3 6.08 -6.62 8.45
CA GLU A 3 4.83 -6.88 9.19
C GLU A 3 4.35 -5.65 9.98
N LYS A 4 5.27 -4.97 10.69
CA LYS A 4 4.94 -3.74 11.42
C LYS A 4 4.48 -2.59 10.52
N ALA A 5 4.95 -2.54 9.27
CA ALA A 5 4.47 -1.56 8.30
C ALA A 5 3.02 -1.85 7.87
N LEU A 6 2.67 -3.13 7.71
CA LEU A 6 1.28 -3.53 7.47
C LEU A 6 0.39 -3.27 8.69
N ASP A 7 0.88 -3.56 9.90
CA ASP A 7 0.16 -3.27 11.14
C ASP A 7 -0.13 -1.78 11.29
N LEU A 8 0.84 -0.91 10.96
CA LEU A 8 0.68 0.54 11.00
C LEU A 8 -0.30 1.02 9.93
N PHE A 9 -0.23 0.46 8.73
CA PHE A 9 -1.15 0.78 7.63
C PHE A 9 -2.61 0.49 8.02
N GLU A 10 -2.87 -0.64 8.67
CA GLU A 10 -4.23 -1.02 9.10
C GLU A 10 -4.77 -0.15 10.25
N GLN A 11 -3.90 0.55 10.98
CA GLN A 11 -4.26 1.42 12.10
C GLN A 11 -4.34 2.91 11.73
N ILE A 12 -3.85 3.28 10.56
CA ILE A 12 -3.82 4.66 10.11
C ILE A 12 -5.23 5.10 9.68
N ASP A 13 -5.70 6.20 10.27
CA ASP A 13 -6.96 6.88 9.90
C ASP A 13 -6.66 8.26 9.30
N ILE A 14 -5.59 8.33 8.51
CA ILE A 14 -5.15 9.54 7.81
C ILE A 14 -5.05 9.25 6.32
N GLU A 15 -5.22 10.30 5.51
CA GLU A 15 -5.02 10.21 4.07
C GLU A 15 -3.58 9.77 3.75
N LEU A 16 -3.45 8.80 2.85
CA LEU A 16 -2.19 8.19 2.50
C LEU A 16 -1.49 9.05 1.44
N GLY A 17 -0.25 9.46 1.71
CA GLY A 17 0.61 10.07 0.68
C GLY A 17 1.32 9.05 -0.20
N ASP A 18 1.89 9.52 -1.31
CA ASP A 18 2.63 8.75 -2.34
C ASP A 18 3.67 7.79 -1.75
N VAL A 19 4.40 8.27 -0.74
CA VAL A 19 5.48 7.53 -0.08
C VAL A 19 4.90 6.36 0.71
N THR A 20 3.75 6.55 1.35
CA THR A 20 3.08 5.50 2.14
C THR A 20 2.63 4.36 1.25
N TYR A 21 2.05 4.65 0.08
CA TYR A 21 1.70 3.63 -0.91
C TYR A 21 2.92 2.78 -1.30
N THR A 22 4.04 3.43 -1.63
CA THR A 22 5.27 2.74 -2.02
C THR A 22 5.80 1.84 -0.90
N ILE A 23 5.81 2.31 0.34
CA ILE A 23 6.25 1.55 1.51
C ILE A 23 5.38 0.31 1.72
N VAL A 24 4.05 0.47 1.66
CA VAL A 24 3.11 -0.63 1.87
C VAL A 24 3.19 -1.66 0.74
N PHE A 25 3.33 -1.23 -0.52
CA PHE A 25 3.54 -2.17 -1.64
C PHE A 25 4.86 -2.93 -1.52
N ASN A 26 5.95 -2.26 -1.16
CA ASN A 26 7.23 -2.94 -0.93
C ASN A 26 7.11 -3.96 0.22
N ALA A 27 6.43 -3.60 1.31
CA ALA A 27 6.16 -4.52 2.41
C ALA A 27 5.34 -5.73 1.95
N CYS A 28 4.29 -5.51 1.15
CA CYS A 28 3.48 -6.59 0.60
C CYS A 28 4.31 -7.54 -0.28
N ALA A 29 5.13 -6.99 -1.19
CA ALA A 29 5.98 -7.76 -2.09
C ALA A 29 7.04 -8.58 -1.34
N LYS A 30 7.59 -8.05 -0.23
CA LYS A 30 8.60 -8.75 0.58
C LYS A 30 8.02 -9.86 1.44
N LEU A 31 6.78 -9.71 1.90
CA LEU A 31 6.15 -10.71 2.76
C LEU A 31 5.59 -11.90 1.97
N CYS A 32 5.10 -11.67 0.75
CA CYS A 32 4.66 -12.72 -0.18
C CYS A 32 3.70 -13.75 0.45
N ASN A 33 2.83 -13.28 1.35
CA ASN A 33 1.84 -14.11 2.05
C ASN A 33 0.42 -13.62 1.75
N ASP A 34 -0.59 -14.41 2.15
CA ASP A 34 -2.00 -14.12 1.84
C ASP A 34 -2.47 -12.79 2.44
N ARG A 35 -1.98 -12.44 3.64
CA ARG A 35 -2.30 -11.16 4.29
C ARG A 35 -1.81 -9.99 3.45
N ALA A 36 -0.54 -10.01 3.06
CA ALA A 36 0.09 -9.03 2.19
C ALA A 36 -0.64 -8.92 0.84
N MET A 37 -1.05 -10.04 0.24
CA MET A 37 -1.79 -10.02 -1.01
C MET A 37 -3.17 -9.35 -0.86
N LYS A 38 -3.89 -9.61 0.23
CA LYS A 38 -5.18 -8.98 0.51
C LYS A 38 -5.03 -7.47 0.72
N ILE A 39 -4.05 -7.05 1.53
CA ILE A 39 -3.78 -5.64 1.80
C ILE A 39 -3.37 -4.90 0.52
N GLY A 40 -2.44 -5.46 -0.27
CA GLY A 40 -2.00 -4.83 -1.52
C GLY A 40 -3.14 -4.65 -2.54
N LYS A 41 -4.06 -5.63 -2.63
CA LYS A 41 -5.25 -5.51 -3.50
C LYS A 41 -6.21 -4.42 -3.02
N LYS A 42 -6.46 -4.33 -1.71
CA LYS A 42 -7.29 -3.27 -1.12
C LYS A 42 -6.68 -1.89 -1.40
N LEU A 43 -5.39 -1.75 -1.13
CA LEU A 43 -4.65 -0.50 -1.36
C LEU A 43 -4.72 -0.04 -2.83
N LEU A 44 -4.54 -0.96 -3.78
CA LEU A 44 -4.62 -0.66 -5.21
C LEU A 44 -6.04 -0.28 -5.68
N ALA A 45 -7.08 -0.77 -4.99
CA ALA A 45 -8.46 -0.40 -5.28
C ALA A 45 -8.83 1.00 -4.75
N GLU A 46 -8.21 1.41 -3.64
CA GLU A 46 -8.42 2.70 -2.96
C GLU A 46 -7.49 3.81 -3.48
N MET A 47 -6.46 3.47 -4.26
CA MET A 47 -5.56 4.46 -4.86
C MET A 47 -6.31 5.41 -5.81
N PRO A 48 -6.05 6.73 -5.74
CA PRO A 48 -6.69 7.67 -6.64
C PRO A 48 -6.26 7.44 -8.11
N GLU A 49 -7.12 7.84 -9.05
CA GLU A 49 -6.99 7.53 -10.48
C GLU A 49 -5.69 8.07 -11.13
N ASN A 50 -5.09 9.12 -10.57
CA ASN A 50 -3.76 9.63 -10.98
C ASN A 50 -2.62 8.61 -10.72
N TYR A 51 -2.84 7.67 -9.81
CA TYR A 51 -2.14 6.40 -9.56
C TYR A 51 -2.09 5.45 -10.76
N ARG A 52 -3.25 5.31 -11.40
CA ARG A 52 -3.49 4.27 -12.42
C ARG A 52 -3.04 4.70 -13.81
N ASN A 53 -3.17 5.99 -14.09
CA ASN A 53 -2.68 6.57 -15.32
C ASN A 53 -1.26 7.09 -15.04
N ASN A 54 -0.24 6.44 -15.61
CA ASN A 54 1.18 6.82 -15.59
C ASN A 54 1.47 8.22 -16.22
N ASN A 55 0.63 9.23 -15.98
CA ASN A 55 0.92 10.62 -16.25
C ASN A 55 1.69 11.18 -15.06
N ILE A 56 2.93 10.73 -14.95
CA ILE A 56 3.98 11.47 -14.25
C ILE A 56 4.15 12.74 -15.10
N ALA A 57 3.66 13.87 -14.62
CA ALA A 57 3.92 15.17 -15.22
C ALA A 57 5.41 15.53 -15.12
#